data_AF-A0A7S1G670-F1
#
_entry.id   AF-A0A7S1G670-F1
#
_cell.length_a   1.000
_cell.length_b   1.000
_cell.length_c   1.000
_cell.angle_alpha   90.00
_cell.angle_beta   90.00
_cell.angle_gamma   90.00
#
_symmetry.space_group_name_H-M   'P 1'
#
loop_
_entity.id
_entity.type
_entity.pdbx_description
1 polymer ?
#
loop_
_entity_poly.entity_id
_entity_poly.type
_entity_poly.pdbx_seq_one_letter_code
_entity_poly.pdbx_strand_id
1 'polypeptide(L)'
;AERRQTAAWRLAHTRRRDVQQADVAALMAALLGLPMPFNSVGVLPLSYLQAGAYRAAAVVANARQVVGQARRKSELRRARAMVFAPHPRLDDAEASLREAAQRLREATRAVVVDGGAADARGVGAAASPSPPLPLLFAVEYDALSAMAVALDALDYFHTYDRVLLRGAVTAGYAGWVAVQCVAVLLWHTREGYRR
;
A
#
# COMPACT_ATOMS: atom_id res chain seq x y z
N ALA A 1 -1.11 -2.22 -32.55
CA ALA A 1 -2.51 -2.26 -32.06
C ALA A 1 -2.90 -0.95 -31.35
N GLU A 2 -2.06 -0.43 -30.45
CA GLU A 2 -2.39 0.74 -29.60
C GLU A 2 -2.73 2.04 -30.35
N ARG A 3 -1.95 2.43 -31.38
CA ARG A 3 -2.25 3.64 -32.18
C ARG A 3 -3.60 3.58 -32.90
N ARG A 4 -4.11 2.37 -33.19
CA ARG A 4 -5.42 2.20 -33.84
C ARG A 4 -6.57 2.48 -32.87
N GLN A 5 -6.43 2.10 -31.60
CA GLN A 5 -7.43 2.41 -30.57
C GLN A 5 -7.50 3.91 -30.28
N THR A 6 -6.38 4.60 -30.06
CA THR A 6 -6.41 6.05 -29.82
C THR A 6 -6.88 6.84 -31.04
N ALA A 7 -6.56 6.40 -32.25
CA ALA A 7 -7.10 6.99 -33.48
C ALA A 7 -8.62 6.80 -33.63
N ALA A 8 -9.16 5.62 -33.29
CA ALA A 8 -10.61 5.37 -33.31
C ALA A 8 -11.38 6.32 -32.38
N TRP A 9 -10.77 6.73 -31.27
CA TRP A 9 -11.34 7.67 -30.31
C TRP A 9 -10.99 9.13 -30.63
N ARG A 10 -10.37 9.42 -31.79
CA ARG A 10 -9.86 10.76 -32.19
C ARG A 10 -8.84 11.38 -31.21
N LEU A 11 -8.18 10.55 -30.41
CA LEU A 11 -7.19 10.92 -29.39
C LEU A 11 -5.76 10.62 -29.83
N ALA A 12 -5.49 10.43 -31.13
CA ALA A 12 -4.14 10.15 -31.61
C ALA A 12 -3.12 11.27 -31.32
N HIS A 13 -3.60 12.49 -31.06
CA HIS A 13 -2.79 13.65 -30.69
C HIS A 13 -2.45 13.73 -29.19
N THR A 14 -3.09 12.91 -28.34
CA THR A 14 -2.82 12.89 -26.91
C THR A 14 -1.92 11.71 -26.54
N ARG A 15 -1.06 11.93 -25.54
CA ARG A 15 -0.23 10.86 -24.98
C ARG A 15 -1.06 10.06 -23.99
N ARG A 16 -1.31 8.79 -24.30
CA ARG A 16 -1.87 7.85 -23.33
C ARG A 16 -0.91 7.67 -22.14
N ARG A 17 -1.45 7.80 -20.94
CA ARG A 17 -0.79 7.42 -19.69
C ARG A 17 -1.73 6.47 -18.98
N ASP A 18 -1.25 5.29 -18.62
CA ASP A 18 -2.06 4.31 -17.92
C ASP A 18 -1.95 4.51 -16.41
N VAL A 19 -3.02 4.16 -15.71
CA VAL A 19 -3.14 4.19 -14.25
C VAL A 19 -3.69 2.83 -13.85
N GLN A 20 -3.17 2.23 -12.77
CA GLN A 20 -3.73 0.98 -12.30
C GLN A 20 -5.12 1.23 -11.70
N GLN A 21 -6.04 0.26 -11.81
CA GLN A 21 -7.41 0.44 -11.35
C GLN A 21 -7.49 0.83 -9.86
N ALA A 22 -6.59 0.27 -9.03
CA ALA A 22 -6.51 0.58 -7.60
C ALA A 22 -6.09 2.03 -7.32
N ASP A 23 -5.35 2.67 -8.23
CA ASP A 23 -4.74 3.99 -8.02
C ASP A 23 -5.70 5.15 -8.30
N VAL A 24 -6.80 4.90 -9.02
CA VAL A 24 -7.77 5.93 -9.43
C VAL A 24 -8.34 6.68 -8.22
N ALA A 25 -8.64 5.97 -7.13
CA ALA A 25 -9.19 6.59 -5.93
C ALA A 25 -8.20 7.57 -5.26
N ALA A 26 -6.91 7.18 -5.18
CA ALA A 26 -5.87 8.03 -4.63
C ALA A 26 -5.63 9.26 -5.53
N LEU A 27 -5.64 9.06 -6.85
CA LEU A 27 -5.51 10.15 -7.82
C LEU A 27 -6.66 11.16 -7.70
N MET A 28 -7.91 10.70 -7.68
CA MET A 28 -9.08 11.58 -7.59
C MET A 28 -9.10 12.37 -6.28
N ALA A 29 -8.75 11.73 -5.15
CA ALA A 29 -8.65 12.43 -3.87
C ALA A 29 -7.61 13.56 -3.92
N ALA A 30 -6.43 13.28 -4.49
CA ALA A 30 -5.39 14.29 -4.67
C ALA A 30 -5.79 15.41 -5.65
N LEU A 31 -6.48 15.10 -6.76
CA LEU A 31 -6.92 16.14 -7.69
C LEU A 31 -7.98 17.06 -7.08
N LEU A 32 -8.84 16.52 -6.21
CA LEU A 32 -9.91 17.25 -5.54
C LEU A 32 -9.48 17.91 -4.22
N GLY A 33 -8.23 17.74 -3.77
CA GLY A 33 -7.77 18.26 -2.49
C GLY A 33 -8.42 17.58 -1.27
N LEU A 34 -8.96 16.37 -1.45
CA LEU A 34 -9.64 15.61 -0.41
C LEU A 34 -8.65 14.74 0.39
N PRO A 35 -8.98 14.37 1.63
CA PRO A 35 -8.18 13.40 2.38
C PRO A 35 -8.11 12.05 1.66
N MET A 36 -6.98 11.35 1.84
CA MET A 36 -6.76 10.06 1.20
C MET A 36 -7.78 9.01 1.68
N PRO A 37 -8.39 8.23 0.76
CA PRO A 37 -9.53 7.36 1.06
C PRO A 37 -9.12 6.11 1.82
N PHE A 38 -9.53 5.97 3.09
CA PHE A 38 -9.10 4.93 4.05
C PHE A 38 -9.06 3.47 3.58
N ASN A 39 -9.95 3.03 2.68
CA ASN A 39 -10.02 1.64 2.19
C ASN A 39 -9.32 1.45 0.83
N SER A 40 -8.44 2.37 0.46
CA SER A 40 -7.63 2.30 -0.75
C SER A 40 -6.24 1.75 -0.47
N VAL A 41 -5.75 0.89 -1.36
CA VAL A 41 -4.34 0.46 -1.44
C VAL A 41 -3.64 1.05 -2.67
N GLY A 42 -4.31 1.96 -3.39
CA GLY A 42 -3.78 2.59 -4.60
C GLY A 42 -2.58 3.49 -4.32
N VAL A 43 -1.59 3.42 -5.20
CA VAL A 43 -0.39 4.25 -5.19
C VAL A 43 -0.67 5.54 -5.97
N LEU A 44 -0.38 6.69 -5.39
CA LEU A 44 -0.64 7.98 -6.05
C LEU A 44 0.15 8.13 -7.37
N PRO A 45 -0.51 8.25 -8.54
CA PRO A 45 0.15 8.39 -9.83
C PRO A 45 0.77 9.78 -10.02
N LEU A 46 2.06 9.89 -9.71
CA LEU A 46 2.75 11.18 -9.69
C LEU A 46 2.82 11.91 -11.03
N SER A 47 2.71 11.19 -12.15
CA SER A 47 2.77 11.76 -13.50
C SER A 47 1.62 12.72 -13.82
N TYR A 48 0.54 12.68 -13.04
CA TYR A 48 -0.64 13.54 -13.19
C TYR A 48 -0.64 14.76 -12.26
N LEU A 49 0.34 14.87 -11.37
CA LEU A 49 0.46 15.94 -10.39
C LEU A 49 1.71 16.78 -10.65
N GLN A 50 1.55 18.10 -10.63
CA GLN A 50 2.68 19.03 -10.72
C GLN A 50 3.61 18.84 -9.51
N ALA A 51 4.92 18.85 -9.76
CA ALA A 51 5.92 18.80 -8.69
C ALA A 51 5.78 20.03 -7.79
N GLY A 52 5.78 19.81 -6.47
CA GLY A 52 5.59 20.88 -5.49
C GLY A 52 5.17 20.35 -4.12
N ALA A 53 5.02 21.25 -3.16
CA ALA A 53 4.71 20.93 -1.78
C ALA A 53 3.40 20.11 -1.65
N TYR A 54 2.39 20.48 -2.45
CA TYR A 54 1.12 19.79 -2.47
C TYR A 54 1.26 18.31 -2.84
N ARG A 55 1.98 18.02 -3.94
CA ARG A 55 2.20 16.65 -4.40
C ARG A 55 2.97 15.84 -3.35
N ALA A 56 4.04 16.38 -2.79
CA ALA A 56 4.79 15.71 -1.72
C ALA A 56 3.91 15.42 -0.50
N ALA A 57 3.06 16.37 -0.10
CA ALA A 57 2.11 16.17 1.00
C ALA A 57 1.06 15.08 0.69
N ALA A 58 0.53 15.06 -0.53
CA ALA A 58 -0.39 14.04 -0.99
C ALA A 58 0.25 12.64 -0.99
N VAL A 59 1.51 12.51 -1.44
CA VAL A 59 2.26 11.24 -1.38
C VAL A 59 2.45 10.78 0.06
N VAL A 60 2.88 11.68 0.96
CA VAL A 60 3.03 11.35 2.39
C VAL A 60 1.69 10.92 3.01
N ALA A 61 0.58 11.57 2.65
CA ALA A 61 -0.75 11.19 3.13
C ALA A 61 -1.18 9.80 2.62
N ASN A 62 -0.93 9.51 1.33
CA ASN A 62 -1.24 8.22 0.73
C ASN A 62 -0.40 7.10 1.37
N ALA A 63 0.91 7.32 1.53
CA ALA A 63 1.81 6.38 2.20
C ALA A 63 1.41 6.13 3.65
N ARG A 64 1.05 7.17 4.42
CA ARG A 64 0.57 7.01 5.81
C ARG A 64 -0.64 6.12 5.91
N GLN A 65 -1.57 6.25 4.99
CA GLN A 65 -2.76 5.43 4.99
C GLN A 65 -2.42 3.95 4.76
N VAL A 66 -1.61 3.65 3.73
CA VAL A 66 -1.25 2.26 3.38
C VAL A 66 -0.35 1.63 4.46
N VAL A 67 0.64 2.36 4.97
CA VAL A 67 1.49 1.91 6.10
C VAL A 67 0.63 1.67 7.35
N GLY A 68 -0.33 2.55 7.63
CA GLY A 68 -1.26 2.37 8.75
C GLY A 68 -2.14 1.13 8.62
N GLN A 69 -2.63 0.82 7.42
CA GLN A 69 -3.36 -0.43 7.16
C GLN A 69 -2.47 -1.66 7.39
N ALA A 70 -1.24 -1.65 6.87
CA ALA A 70 -0.28 -2.74 7.08
C ALA A 70 0.03 -2.94 8.57
N ARG A 71 0.23 -1.85 9.31
CA ARG A 71 0.43 -1.88 10.77
C ARG A 71 -0.75 -2.49 11.50
N ARG A 72 -1.97 -2.01 11.21
CA ARG A 72 -3.19 -2.52 11.81
C ARG A 72 -3.37 -4.02 11.52
N LYS A 73 -3.06 -4.45 10.31
CA LYS A 73 -3.14 -5.87 9.92
C LYS A 73 -2.12 -6.72 10.68
N SER A 74 -0.89 -6.23 10.85
CA SER A 74 0.14 -6.87 11.67
C SER A 74 -0.33 -7.07 13.12
N GLU A 75 -0.93 -6.04 13.72
CA GLU A 75 -1.46 -6.10 15.09
C GLU A 75 -2.60 -7.11 15.22
N LEU A 76 -3.55 -7.09 14.28
CA LEU A 76 -4.64 -8.07 14.24
C LEU A 76 -4.11 -9.50 14.09
N ARG A 77 -3.06 -9.70 13.29
CA ARG A 77 -2.38 -10.99 13.16
C ARG A 77 -1.68 -11.40 14.45
N ARG A 78 -0.96 -10.50 15.10
CA ARG A 78 -0.30 -10.76 16.39
C ARG A 78 -1.30 -11.18 17.47
N ALA A 79 -2.49 -10.60 17.48
CA ALA A 79 -3.53 -10.91 18.47
C ALA A 79 -4.27 -12.23 18.21
N ARG A 80 -4.29 -12.74 16.97
CA ARG A 80 -5.14 -13.87 16.56
C ARG A 80 -4.38 -15.10 16.06
N ALA A 81 -3.16 -14.93 15.57
CA ALA A 81 -2.37 -16.03 15.03
C ALA A 81 -1.81 -16.88 16.18
N MET A 82 -1.84 -18.22 16.01
CA MET A 82 -1.22 -19.14 16.96
C MET A 82 0.30 -18.96 17.04
N VAL A 83 0.93 -18.63 15.91
CA VAL A 83 2.35 -18.27 15.80
C VAL A 83 2.40 -16.97 15.01
N PHE A 84 3.03 -15.95 15.58
CA PHE A 84 3.17 -14.64 14.94
C PHE A 84 4.64 -14.35 14.60
N ALA A 85 4.87 -13.98 13.35
CA ALA A 85 6.13 -13.48 12.84
C ALA A 85 5.89 -12.09 12.22
N PRO A 86 6.58 -11.03 12.70
CA PRO A 86 6.44 -9.69 12.14
C PRO A 86 7.07 -9.62 10.74
N HIS A 87 6.57 -8.69 9.93
CA HIS A 87 7.21 -8.38 8.65
C HIS A 87 8.53 -7.64 8.90
N PRO A 88 9.67 -8.08 8.34
CA PRO A 88 11.00 -7.65 8.78
C PRO A 88 11.28 -6.16 8.54
N ARG A 89 10.65 -5.55 7.54
CA ARG A 89 10.94 -4.17 7.11
C ARG A 89 9.85 -3.16 7.47
N LEU A 90 8.75 -3.60 8.08
CA LEU A 90 7.59 -2.75 8.27
C LEU A 90 7.85 -1.63 9.29
N ASP A 91 8.59 -1.92 10.36
CA ASP A 91 8.94 -0.91 11.37
C ASP A 91 9.89 0.16 10.79
N ASP A 92 10.88 -0.25 9.99
CA ASP A 92 11.82 0.66 9.31
C ASP A 92 11.10 1.57 8.30
N ALA A 93 10.16 1.01 7.53
CA ALA A 93 9.34 1.77 6.60
C ALA A 93 8.49 2.82 7.33
N GLU A 94 7.91 2.44 8.48
CA GLU A 94 7.13 3.37 9.30
C GLU A 94 8.02 4.49 9.88
N ALA A 95 9.24 4.18 10.31
CA ALA A 95 10.22 5.17 10.78
C ALA A 95 10.61 6.14 9.66
N SER A 96 11.03 5.62 8.50
CA SER A 96 11.41 6.41 7.32
C SER A 96 10.27 7.35 6.87
N LEU A 97 9.02 6.87 6.85
CA LEU A 97 7.87 7.70 6.52
C LEU A 97 7.63 8.82 7.55
N ARG A 98 7.82 8.55 8.85
CA ARG A 98 7.70 9.58 9.90
C ARG A 98 8.75 10.67 9.74
N GLU A 99 9.99 10.30 9.42
CA GLU A 99 11.08 11.24 9.17
C GLU A 99 10.84 12.09 7.92
N ALA A 100 10.40 11.48 6.81
CA ALA A 100 10.04 12.19 5.58
C ALA A 100 8.91 13.20 5.84
N ALA A 101 7.90 12.78 6.60
CA ALA A 101 6.82 13.63 7.06
C ALA A 101 7.27 14.82 7.93
N GLN A 102 8.23 14.61 8.83
CA GLN A 102 8.79 15.67 9.68
C GLN A 102 9.56 16.68 8.83
N ARG A 103 10.46 16.20 7.95
CA ARG A 103 11.20 17.06 7.00
C ARG A 103 10.27 17.94 6.17
N LEU A 104 9.19 17.38 5.64
CA LEU A 104 8.21 18.16 4.88
C LEU A 104 7.53 19.25 5.72
N ARG A 105 7.13 18.93 6.95
CA ARG A 105 6.49 19.89 7.86
C ARG A 105 7.44 21.02 8.25
N GLU A 106 8.68 20.70 8.58
CA GLU A 106 9.72 21.66 8.93
C GLU A 106 10.03 22.60 7.77
N ALA A 107 10.23 22.04 6.56
CA ALA A 107 10.47 22.83 5.36
C ALA A 107 9.28 23.74 5.02
N THR A 108 8.05 23.23 5.15
CA THR A 108 6.84 24.05 4.95
C THR A 108 6.73 25.17 5.99
N ARG A 109 7.06 24.89 7.26
CA ARG A 109 7.04 25.89 8.34
C ARG A 109 8.08 26.99 8.12
N ALA A 110 9.32 26.63 7.75
CA ALA A 110 10.39 27.61 7.48
C ALA A 110 9.97 28.59 6.38
N VAL A 111 9.43 28.05 5.29
CA VAL A 111 8.92 28.82 4.14
C VAL A 111 7.81 29.81 4.54
N VAL A 112 6.89 29.41 5.41
CA VAL A 112 5.81 30.28 5.90
C VAL A 112 6.35 31.39 6.82
N VAL A 113 7.31 31.07 7.69
CA VAL A 113 7.94 32.05 8.60
C VAL A 113 8.75 33.09 7.82
N ASP A 114 9.57 32.64 6.87
CA ASP A 114 10.42 33.51 6.05
C ASP A 114 9.59 34.37 5.07
N GLY A 115 8.49 33.81 4.53
CA GLY A 115 7.56 34.53 3.66
C GLY A 115 6.77 35.63 4.38
N GLY A 116 6.33 35.38 5.62
CA GLY A 116 5.58 36.34 6.41
C GLY A 116 6.36 37.62 6.78
N ALA A 117 7.69 37.60 6.71
CA ALA A 117 8.53 38.79 6.91
C ALA A 117 8.64 39.69 5.66
N ALA A 118 8.40 39.14 4.47
CA ALA A 118 8.54 39.84 3.18
C ALA A 118 7.23 40.51 2.71
N ASP A 119 6.07 40.01 3.14
CA ASP A 119 4.74 40.41 2.64
C ASP A 119 4.21 41.75 3.17
N ALA A 120 4.97 42.49 3.99
CA ALA A 120 4.60 43.83 4.42
C ALA A 120 4.79 44.92 3.34
N ARG A 121 5.31 44.60 2.13
CA ARG A 121 5.72 45.63 1.14
C ARG A 121 5.31 45.45 -0.33
N GLY A 122 4.40 44.55 -0.72
CA GLY A 122 4.02 44.54 -2.15
C GLY A 122 2.94 43.57 -2.58
N VAL A 123 1.87 44.13 -3.14
CA VAL A 123 0.82 43.41 -3.87
C VAL A 123 1.35 43.07 -5.27
N GLY A 124 1.77 41.81 -5.46
CA GLY A 124 2.08 41.23 -6.76
C GLY A 124 2.04 39.73 -6.63
N ALA A 125 1.49 39.03 -7.63
CA ALA A 125 1.32 37.58 -7.68
C ALA A 125 2.67 36.83 -7.80
N ALA A 126 3.57 37.03 -6.84
CA ALA A 126 4.77 36.24 -6.67
C ALA A 126 4.35 34.82 -6.26
N ALA A 127 4.92 33.81 -6.91
CA ALA A 127 4.73 32.41 -6.56
C ALA A 127 4.86 32.25 -5.04
N SER A 128 3.83 31.71 -4.38
CA SER A 128 3.89 31.46 -2.94
C SER A 128 5.19 30.75 -2.61
N PRO A 129 5.89 31.19 -1.55
CA PRO A 129 7.15 30.59 -1.18
C PRO A 129 6.91 29.07 -0.98
N SER A 130 7.78 28.24 -1.53
CA SER A 130 7.65 26.79 -1.50
C SER A 130 8.98 26.13 -1.15
N PRO A 131 8.97 24.95 -0.48
CA PRO A 131 10.19 24.23 -0.17
C PRO A 131 11.02 23.89 -1.42
N PRO A 132 12.35 23.74 -1.28
CA PRO A 132 13.21 23.43 -2.41
C PRO A 132 12.84 22.07 -3.03
N LEU A 133 12.74 22.03 -4.37
CA LEU A 133 12.34 20.84 -5.11
C LEU A 133 13.15 19.57 -4.77
N PRO A 134 14.49 19.60 -4.58
CA PRO A 134 15.25 18.40 -4.20
C PRO A 134 14.79 17.77 -2.89
N LEU A 135 14.41 18.59 -1.90
CA LEU A 135 13.87 18.09 -0.63
C LEU A 135 12.49 17.44 -0.83
N LEU A 136 11.64 18.05 -1.66
CA LEU A 136 10.32 17.50 -1.97
C LEU A 136 10.44 16.15 -2.68
N PHE A 137 11.37 16.01 -3.63
CA PHE A 137 11.62 14.72 -4.29
C PHE A 137 12.17 13.66 -3.34
N ALA A 138 13.05 14.03 -2.39
CA ALA A 138 13.52 13.11 -1.37
C ALA A 138 12.37 12.61 -0.49
N VAL A 139 11.49 13.51 -0.04
CA VAL A 139 10.28 13.15 0.71
C VAL A 139 9.34 12.24 -0.09
N GLU A 140 9.11 12.55 -1.37
CA GLU A 140 8.30 11.71 -2.26
C GLU A 140 8.90 10.30 -2.38
N TYR A 141 10.21 10.19 -2.56
CA TYR A 141 10.92 8.91 -2.66
C TYR A 141 10.80 8.08 -1.38
N ASP A 142 11.08 8.68 -0.22
CA ASP A 142 11.02 7.99 1.06
C ASP A 142 9.60 7.50 1.36
N ALA A 143 8.59 8.35 1.11
CA ALA A 143 7.19 7.96 1.30
C ALA A 143 6.73 6.85 0.34
N LEU A 144 7.14 6.90 -0.93
CA LEU A 144 6.85 5.83 -1.89
C LEU A 144 7.54 4.51 -1.50
N SER A 145 8.79 4.56 -1.04
CA SER A 145 9.54 3.36 -0.64
C SER A 145 8.91 2.70 0.61
N ALA A 146 8.51 3.50 1.60
CA ALA A 146 7.79 3.01 2.77
C ALA A 146 6.44 2.39 2.40
N MET A 147 5.72 3.00 1.46
CA MET A 147 4.47 2.46 0.96
C MET A 147 4.66 1.15 0.21
N ALA A 148 5.72 1.01 -0.60
CA ALA A 148 6.03 -0.24 -1.28
C ALA A 148 6.27 -1.39 -0.28
N VAL A 149 7.00 -1.12 0.81
CA VAL A 149 7.17 -2.09 1.90
C VAL A 149 5.84 -2.41 2.61
N ALA A 150 4.96 -1.43 2.76
CA ALA A 150 3.65 -1.68 3.36
C ALA A 150 2.73 -2.54 2.48
N LEU A 151 2.75 -2.34 1.16
CA LEU A 151 2.02 -3.19 0.21
C LEU A 151 2.55 -4.63 0.24
N ASP A 152 3.88 -4.81 0.24
CA ASP A 152 4.53 -6.12 0.42
C ASP A 152 4.13 -6.77 1.76
N ALA A 153 4.10 -6.00 2.85
CA ALA A 153 3.63 -6.48 4.15
C ALA A 153 2.14 -6.88 4.13
N LEU A 154 1.28 -6.14 3.41
CA LEU A 154 -0.13 -6.51 3.26
C LEU A 154 -0.27 -7.86 2.55
N ASP A 155 0.52 -8.12 1.51
CA ASP A 155 0.56 -9.39 0.78
C ASP A 155 1.12 -10.53 1.64
N TYR A 156 2.19 -10.27 2.39
CA TYR A 156 2.74 -11.19 3.38
C TYR A 156 1.66 -11.64 4.38
N PHE A 157 0.89 -10.71 4.96
CA PHE A 157 -0.17 -11.05 5.91
C PHE A 157 -1.44 -11.63 5.26
N HIS A 158 -1.64 -11.43 3.95
CA HIS A 158 -2.71 -12.12 3.19
C HIS A 158 -2.36 -13.59 2.94
N THR A 159 -1.08 -13.87 2.68
CA THR A 159 -0.61 -15.22 2.34
C THR A 159 -0.15 -16.03 3.55
N TYR A 160 -0.11 -15.40 4.73
CA TYR A 160 0.35 -15.96 6.00
C TYR A 160 -0.23 -17.34 6.35
N ASP A 161 -1.55 -17.51 6.26
CA ASP A 161 -2.20 -18.75 6.71
C ASP A 161 -2.15 -19.88 5.67
N ARG A 162 -1.61 -19.63 4.47
CA ARG A 162 -1.69 -20.60 3.36
C ARG A 162 -1.03 -21.94 3.69
N VAL A 163 0.09 -21.93 4.41
CA VAL A 163 0.80 -23.17 4.78
C VAL A 163 0.02 -23.96 5.84
N LEU A 164 -0.47 -23.28 6.87
CA LEU A 164 -1.28 -23.89 7.93
C LEU A 164 -2.56 -24.50 7.34
N LEU A 165 -3.28 -23.75 6.51
CA LEU A 165 -4.53 -24.21 5.91
C LEU A 165 -4.29 -25.43 5.00
N ARG A 166 -3.24 -25.40 4.16
CA ARG A 166 -2.86 -26.55 3.34
C ARG A 166 -2.52 -27.76 4.20
N GLY A 167 -1.70 -27.58 5.24
CA GLY A 167 -1.34 -28.63 6.18
C GLY A 167 -2.58 -29.27 6.83
N ALA A 168 -3.47 -28.45 7.39
CA ALA A 168 -4.69 -28.90 8.04
C ALA A 168 -5.60 -29.69 7.09
N VAL A 169 -5.82 -29.20 5.87
CA VAL A 169 -6.64 -29.89 4.87
C VAL A 169 -5.99 -31.21 4.46
N THR A 170 -4.67 -31.22 4.19
CA THR A 170 -3.96 -32.44 3.81
C THR A 170 -3.98 -33.50 4.92
N ALA A 171 -3.82 -33.10 6.19
CA ALA A 171 -3.91 -34.00 7.33
C ALA A 171 -5.33 -34.55 7.51
N GLY A 172 -6.36 -33.72 7.30
CA GLY A 172 -7.75 -34.15 7.33
C GLY A 172 -8.05 -35.25 6.31
N TYR A 173 -7.63 -35.08 5.05
CA TYR A 173 -7.79 -36.10 4.01
C TYR A 173 -6.97 -37.36 4.29
N ALA A 174 -5.70 -37.22 4.69
CA ALA A 174 -4.86 -38.35 5.03
C ALA A 174 -5.44 -39.17 6.20
N GLY A 175 -5.96 -38.49 7.23
CA GLY A 175 -6.64 -39.11 8.35
C GLY A 175 -7.92 -39.84 7.92
N TRP A 176 -8.73 -39.23 7.05
CA TRP A 176 -9.92 -39.88 6.51
C TRP A 176 -9.59 -41.16 5.73
N VAL A 177 -8.57 -41.11 4.86
CA VAL A 177 -8.10 -42.28 4.11
C VAL A 177 -7.63 -43.38 5.06
N ALA A 178 -6.87 -43.04 6.10
CA ALA A 178 -6.42 -44.02 7.10
C ALA A 178 -7.60 -44.69 7.83
N VAL A 179 -8.61 -43.93 8.24
CA VAL A 179 -9.84 -44.46 8.85
C VAL A 179 -10.57 -45.41 7.89
N GLN A 180 -10.70 -45.05 6.61
CA GLN A 180 -11.32 -45.91 5.60
C GLN A 180 -10.53 -47.21 5.39
N CYS A 181 -9.20 -47.13 5.31
CA CYS A 181 -8.35 -48.32 5.21
C CYS A 181 -8.54 -49.26 6.41
N VAL A 182 -8.55 -48.72 7.64
CA VAL A 182 -8.79 -49.51 8.86
C VAL A 182 -10.19 -50.12 8.86
N ALA A 183 -11.22 -49.35 8.48
CA ALA A 183 -12.59 -49.84 8.42
C ALA A 183 -12.72 -51.01 7.42
N VAL A 184 -12.11 -50.91 6.23
CA VAL A 184 -12.11 -51.97 5.23
C VAL A 184 -11.37 -53.22 5.72
N LEU A 185 -10.21 -53.06 6.37
CA LEU A 185 -9.46 -54.18 6.96
C LEU A 185 -10.25 -54.88 8.07
N LEU A 186 -10.90 -54.12 8.95
CA LEU A 186 -11.74 -54.66 10.02
C LEU A 186 -13.00 -55.35 9.47
N TRP A 187 -13.58 -54.81 8.41
CA TRP A 187 -14.69 -55.46 7.70
C TRP A 187 -14.26 -56.83 7.16
N HIS A 188 -13.14 -56.92 6.45
CA HIS A 188 -12.67 -58.19 5.86
C HIS A 188 -12.28 -59.23 6.91
N THR A 189 -11.60 -58.81 7.97
CA THR A 189 -11.18 -59.72 9.05
C THR A 189 -12.35 -60.27 9.88
N ARG A 190 -13.45 -59.52 10.01
CA ARG A 190 -14.66 -59.98 10.72
C ARG A 190 -15.50 -60.96 9.89
N GLU A 191 -15.64 -60.75 8.59
CA GLU A 191 -16.39 -61.66 7.72
C GLU A 191 -15.68 -63.03 7.55
N GLY A 192 -14.34 -63.05 7.62
CA GLY A 192 -13.55 -64.29 7.57
C GLY A 192 -13.73 -65.22 8.78
N TYR A 193 -14.27 -64.73 9.91
CA TYR A 193 -14.53 -65.52 11.12
C TYR A 193 -15.99 -66.02 11.21
N ARG A 194 -16.84 -65.62 10.26
CA ARG A 194 -18.28 -65.93 10.24
C ARG A 194 -18.67 -67.03 9.24
N ARG A 195 -17.70 -67.66 8.58
CA ARG A 195 -17.86 -68.87 7.75
C ARG A 195 -17.15 -70.03 8.44
#